data_AF-A0A9X8YNB3-F1
#
_entry.id   AF-A0A9X8YNB3-F1
#
_cell.length_a   1.000
_cell.length_b   1.000
_cell.length_c   1.000
_cell.angle_alpha   90.00
_cell.angle_beta   90.00
_cell.angle_gamma   90.00
#
_symmetry.space_group_name_H-M   'P 1'
#
loop_
_entity.id
_entity.type
_entity.pdbx_description
1 polymer ?
#
loop_
_entity_poly.entity_id
_entity_poly.type
_entity_poly.pdbx_seq_one_letter_code
_entity_poly.pdbx_strand_id
1 'polypeptide(L)'
;RAMYAYFMHGVQPVEQANKDSDIPWPLSMRWPLSIWRGMFAPSPSDFVADAKADPVIERGRYLVEGLGHCGACHTPRSITMQEKALSNSESDDYLSG
;
A
#
# COMPACT_ATOMS: atom_id res chain seq x y z
N ARG A 1 16.96 1.23 8.73
CA ARG A 1 18.02 0.42 9.40
C ARG A 1 17.57 -0.10 10.77
N ALA A 2 17.03 0.73 11.67
CA ALA A 2 16.55 0.27 12.98
C ALA A 2 15.42 -0.77 12.91
N MET A 3 14.35 -0.55 12.14
CA MET A 3 13.29 -1.57 11.96
C MET A 3 13.81 -2.88 11.38
N TYR A 4 14.72 -2.83 10.40
CA TYR A 4 15.31 -4.04 9.83
C TYR A 4 16.07 -4.85 10.89
N ALA A 5 16.96 -4.20 11.65
CA ALA A 5 17.69 -4.87 12.72
C ALA A 5 16.75 -5.43 13.79
N TYR A 6 15.69 -4.71 14.14
CA TYR A 6 14.68 -5.18 15.08
C TYR A 6 13.95 -6.42 14.58
N PHE A 7 13.43 -6.41 13.34
CA PHE A 7 12.69 -7.55 12.79
C PHE A 7 13.57 -8.77 12.47
N MET A 8 14.84 -8.55 12.12
CA MET A 8 15.74 -9.65 11.74
C MET A 8 16.55 -10.22 12.91
N HIS A 9 16.79 -9.43 13.97
CA HIS A 9 17.68 -9.81 15.07
C HIS A 9 17.14 -9.52 16.47
N GLY A 10 16.12 -8.66 16.60
CA GLY A 10 15.55 -8.26 17.89
C GLY A 10 14.35 -9.09 18.35
N VAL A 11 13.65 -9.74 17.42
CA VAL A 11 12.53 -10.64 17.71
C VAL A 11 12.92 -12.09 17.46
N GLN A 12 12.54 -12.99 18.37
CA GLN A 12 12.79 -14.42 18.19
C GLN A 12 11.88 -14.95 17.08
N PRO A 13 12.40 -15.74 16.12
CA PRO A 13 11.57 -16.38 15.11
C PRO A 13 10.64 -17.41 15.77
N VAL A 14 9.41 -17.50 15.27
CA VAL A 14 8.43 -18.49 15.71
C VAL A 14 8.07 -19.35 14.51
N GLU A 15 8.35 -20.64 14.62
CA GLU A 15 7.91 -21.66 13.65
C GLU A 15 6.48 -22.08 14.00
N GLN A 16 5.50 -21.38 13.43
CA GLN A 16 4.08 -21.71 13.56
C GLN A 16 3.49 -21.96 12.18
N ALA A 17 2.81 -23.11 12.01
CA ALA A 17 2.09 -23.40 10.79
C ALA A 17 0.97 -22.38 10.57
N ASN A 18 0.78 -21.94 9.32
CA ASN A 18 -0.33 -21.08 8.95
C ASN A 18 -1.66 -21.79 9.21
N LYS A 19 -2.66 -21.03 9.67
CA LYS A 19 -4.03 -21.53 9.76
C LYS A 19 -4.59 -21.75 8.34
N ASP A 20 -5.40 -22.79 8.20
CA ASP A 20 -6.20 -22.97 7.00
C ASP A 20 -7.13 -21.79 6.77
N SER A 21 -7.53 -21.58 5.52
CA SER A 21 -8.44 -20.50 5.16
C SER A 21 -9.86 -20.82 5.60
N ASP A 22 -10.37 -20.09 6.57
CA ASP A 22 -11.78 -20.16 7.00
C ASP A 22 -12.74 -19.43 6.04
N ILE A 23 -12.23 -18.83 4.96
CA ILE A 23 -13.04 -18.12 3.97
C ILE A 23 -13.84 -19.14 3.14
N PRO A 24 -15.18 -19.09 3.16
CA PRO A 24 -16.00 -20.05 2.44
C PRO A 24 -15.93 -19.84 0.92
N TRP A 25 -16.16 -20.91 0.17
CA TRP A 25 -16.39 -20.80 -1.27
C TRP A 25 -17.71 -20.04 -1.53
N PRO A 26 -17.78 -19.11 -2.50
CA PRO A 26 -16.76 -18.78 -3.51
C PRO A 26 -15.78 -17.65 -3.12
N LEU A 27 -15.88 -17.08 -1.92
CA LEU A 27 -15.05 -15.94 -1.49
C LEU A 27 -13.55 -16.28 -1.36
N SER A 28 -13.21 -17.56 -1.22
CA SER A 28 -11.82 -18.04 -1.20
C SER A 28 -11.15 -18.10 -2.57
N MET A 29 -11.88 -17.84 -3.67
CA MET A 29 -11.28 -17.78 -5.00
C MET A 29 -10.31 -16.59 -5.10
N ARG A 30 -9.03 -16.88 -5.38
CA ARG A 30 -8.00 -15.84 -5.49
C ARG A 30 -7.88 -15.22 -6.89
N TRP A 31 -8.26 -15.95 -7.93
CA TRP A 31 -8.08 -15.52 -9.33
C TRP A 31 -8.81 -14.20 -9.68
N PRO A 32 -10.01 -13.86 -9.14
CA PRO A 32 -10.64 -12.59 -9.47
C PRO A 32 -9.82 -11.40 -8.98
N LEU A 33 -9.22 -11.53 -7.80
CA LEU A 33 -8.36 -10.49 -7.24
C LEU A 33 -7.08 -10.31 -8.08
N SER A 34 -6.54 -11.39 -8.65
CA SER A 34 -5.40 -11.30 -9.57
C SER A 34 -5.73 -10.47 -10.81
N ILE A 35 -6.91 -10.68 -11.40
CA ILE A 35 -7.38 -9.88 -12.55
C ILE A 35 -7.55 -8.41 -12.15
N TRP A 36 -8.22 -8.17 -11.02
CA TRP A 36 -8.42 -6.82 -10.50
C TRP A 36 -7.08 -6.09 -10.26
N ARG A 37 -6.10 -6.75 -9.64
CA ARG A 37 -4.75 -6.20 -9.44
C ARG A 37 -4.07 -5.90 -10.75
N GLY A 38 -4.22 -6.75 -11.76
CA GLY A 38 -3.65 -6.52 -13.09
C GLY A 38 -4.23 -5.30 -13.81
N MET A 39 -5.48 -4.91 -13.50
CA MET A 39 -6.11 -3.73 -14.09
C MET A 39 -5.85 -2.43 -13.31
N PHE A 40 -5.74 -2.50 -11.98
CA PHE A 40 -5.79 -1.30 -11.14
C PHE A 40 -4.60 -1.10 -10.20
N ALA A 41 -3.84 -2.15 -9.85
CA ALA A 41 -2.71 -1.98 -8.95
C ALA A 41 -1.48 -1.48 -9.74
N PRO A 42 -0.76 -0.46 -9.25
CA PRO A 42 0.45 0.00 -9.90
C PRO A 42 1.54 -1.07 -9.78
N SER A 43 2.50 -1.03 -10.71
CA SER A 43 3.73 -1.78 -10.53
C SER A 43 4.48 -1.25 -9.30
N PRO A 44 5.01 -2.14 -8.43
CA PRO A 44 5.86 -1.72 -7.32
C PRO A 44 7.02 -0.88 -7.87
N SER A 45 7.21 0.30 -7.28
CA SER A 45 8.30 1.21 -7.61
C SER A 45 8.86 1.80 -6.34
N ASP A 46 10.15 2.15 -6.37
CA ASP A 46 10.77 2.87 -5.27
C ASP A 46 10.26 4.30 -5.23
N PHE A 47 10.17 4.86 -4.03
CA PHE A 47 9.87 6.28 -3.88
C PHE A 47 11.03 7.11 -4.44
N VAL A 48 10.74 8.01 -5.38
CA VAL A 48 11.69 8.94 -5.97
C VAL A 48 11.36 10.34 -5.47
N ALA A 49 12.25 10.89 -4.64
CA ALA A 49 12.14 12.26 -4.14
C ALA A 49 12.53 13.27 -5.23
N ASP A 50 11.83 14.41 -5.30
CA ASP A 50 12.29 15.53 -6.11
C ASP A 50 13.46 16.23 -5.39
N ALA A 51 14.65 16.17 -6.00
CA ALA A 51 15.86 16.77 -5.47
C ALA A 51 15.80 18.30 -5.35
N LYS A 52 14.83 18.96 -6.02
CA LYS A 52 14.63 20.41 -5.96
C LYS A 52 13.59 20.82 -4.92
N ALA A 53 12.84 19.88 -4.35
CA ALA A 53 11.82 20.13 -3.35
C ALA A 53 12.42 20.16 -1.92
N ASP A 54 11.65 20.69 -0.97
CA ASP A 54 12.03 20.70 0.44
C ASP A 54 12.13 19.24 0.96
N PRO A 55 13.28 18.83 1.53
CA PRO A 55 13.48 17.48 2.06
C PRO A 55 12.46 17.08 3.15
N VAL A 56 11.97 18.04 3.93
CA VAL A 56 10.95 17.78 4.97
C VAL A 56 9.61 17.44 4.32
N ILE A 57 9.24 18.15 3.26
CA ILE A 57 8.02 17.89 2.51
C ILE A 57 8.12 16.55 1.77
N GLU A 58 9.25 16.26 1.14
CA GLU A 58 9.45 14.98 0.44
C GLU A 58 9.44 13.79 1.40
N ARG A 59 9.98 13.96 2.62
CA ARG A 59 9.82 12.97 3.68
C ARG A 59 8.36 12.80 4.07
N GLY A 60 7.59 13.89 4.18
CA GLY A 60 6.15 13.84 4.42
C GLY A 60 5.43 13.04 3.32
N ARG A 61 5.73 13.34 2.06
CA ARG A 61 5.18 12.66 0.89
C ARG A 61 5.46 11.16 0.92
N TYR A 62 6.71 10.75 1.18
CA TYR A 62 7.08 9.34 1.35
C TYR A 62 6.24 8.62 2.43
N LEU A 63 5.98 9.29 3.55
CA LEU A 63 5.20 8.71 4.64
C LEU A 63 3.71 8.64 4.32
N VAL A 64 3.15 9.67 3.70
CA VAL A 64 1.70 9.79 3.44
C VAL A 64 1.28 8.95 2.22
N GLU A 65 2.04 9.01 1.13
CA GLU A 65 1.73 8.33 -0.14
C GLU A 65 2.05 6.83 -0.09
N GLY A 66 3.05 6.43 0.71
CA GLY A 66 3.47 5.03 0.81
C GLY A 66 3.12 4.42 2.16
N LEU A 67 4.02 4.56 3.12
CA LEU A 67 4.04 3.74 4.34
C LEU A 67 2.80 3.89 5.23
N GLY A 68 2.25 5.10 5.31
CA GLY A 68 1.10 5.43 6.13
C GLY A 68 -0.23 4.94 5.57
N HIS A 69 -0.28 4.57 4.27
CA HIS A 69 -1.50 4.15 3.57
C HIS A 69 -2.66 5.15 3.77
N CYS A 70 -2.36 6.45 3.84
CA CYS A 70 -3.35 7.48 4.14
C CYS A 70 -4.48 7.51 3.10
N GLY A 71 -4.12 7.30 1.82
CA GLY A 71 -5.06 7.20 0.70
C GLY A 71 -6.11 6.09 0.84
N ALA A 72 -5.79 5.01 1.56
CA ALA A 72 -6.69 3.87 1.69
C ALA A 72 -8.04 4.22 2.37
N CYS A 73 -8.05 5.28 3.20
CA CYS A 73 -9.25 5.81 3.84
C CYS A 73 -9.66 7.20 3.29
N HIS A 74 -8.69 8.04 2.91
CA HIS A 74 -8.93 9.43 2.54
C HIS A 74 -8.99 9.69 1.03
N THR A 75 -8.81 8.68 0.18
CA THR A 75 -9.04 8.83 -1.26
C THR A 75 -10.38 8.17 -1.63
N PRO A 76 -11.27 8.86 -2.38
CA PRO A 76 -12.49 8.25 -2.89
C PRO A 76 -12.22 6.97 -3.69
N ARG A 77 -13.17 6.02 -3.64
CA ARG A 77 -13.11 4.78 -4.40
C ARG A 77 -13.98 4.84 -5.66
N SER A 78 -13.52 4.19 -6.72
CA SER A 78 -14.32 3.93 -7.91
C SER A 78 -15.36 2.84 -7.65
N ILE A 79 -16.29 2.65 -8.59
CA ILE A 79 -17.30 1.56 -8.56
C ILE A 79 -16.65 0.17 -8.50
N THR A 80 -15.43 0.03 -9.02
CA THR A 80 -14.62 -1.19 -8.97
C THR A 80 -13.76 -1.29 -7.69
N MET A 81 -13.98 -0.40 -6.71
CA MET A 81 -13.38 -0.39 -5.36
C MET A 81 -11.88 -0.12 -5.25
N GLN A 82 -11.20 0.29 -6.33
CA GLN A 82 -9.86 0.86 -6.29
C GLN A 82 -9.90 2.33 -5.84
N GLU A 83 -8.83 2.78 -5.21
CA GLU A 83 -8.56 4.21 -4.98
C GLU A 83 -8.51 4.95 -6.31
N LYS A 84 -9.13 6.13 -6.41
CA LYS A 84 -9.14 6.93 -7.65
C LYS A 84 -7.78 7.56 -7.95
N ALA A 85 -6.91 7.71 -6.94
CA ALA A 85 -5.57 8.28 -7.04
C ALA A 85 -4.67 7.70 -5.94
N LEU A 86 -3.37 7.53 -6.23
CA LEU A 86 -2.40 6.97 -5.28
C LEU A 86 -1.38 7.99 -4.78
N SER A 87 -1.29 9.14 -5.45
CA SER A 87 -0.46 10.28 -5.03
C SER A 87 -1.11 11.60 -5.41
N ASN A 88 -0.60 12.69 -4.82
CA ASN A 88 -1.06 14.04 -5.16
C ASN A 88 -0.67 14.47 -6.58
N SER A 89 0.28 13.79 -7.22
CA SER A 89 0.74 14.09 -8.58
C SER A 89 -0.13 13.45 -9.66
N GLU A 90 -0.92 12.44 -9.30
CA GLU A 90 -1.79 11.72 -10.25
C GLU A 90 -3.12 12.44 -10.47
N SER A 91 -3.73 12.96 -9.40
CA SER A 91 -5.05 13.59 -9.45
C SER A 91 -5.39 14.36 -8.17
N ASP A 92 -6.22 15.40 -8.31
CA ASP A 92 -6.82 16.13 -7.19
C ASP A 92 -7.78 15.27 -6.34
N ASP A 93 -8.14 14.06 -6.80
CA ASP A 93 -8.91 13.11 -6.01
C ASP A 93 -8.11 12.55 -4.80
N TYR A 94 -6.78 12.63 -4.81
CA TYR A 94 -5.95 12.09 -3.73
C TYR A 94 -6.16 12.84 -2.41
N LEU A 95 -6.50 12.11 -1.34
CA LEU A 95 -6.83 12.68 -0.01
C LEU A 95 -8.01 13.67 -0.01
N SER A 96 -8.88 13.62 -1.01
CA SER A 96 -10.06 14.48 -1.11
C SER A 96 -11.30 13.97 -0.35
N GLY A 97 -11.19 12.80 0.28
CA GLY A 97 -12.26 12.08 0.99
C GLY A 97 -12.36 12.37 2.47
#